data_AF-A0A132NLI8-F1
#
_entry.id   AF-A0A132NLI8-F1
#
_cell.length_a   1.000
_cell.length_b   1.000
_cell.length_c   1.000
_cell.angle_alpha   90.00
_cell.angle_beta   90.00
_cell.angle_gamma   90.00
#
_symmetry.space_group_name_H-M   'P 1'
#
loop_
_entity.id
_entity.type
_entity.pdbx_description
1 polymer ?
#
loop_
_entity_poly.entity_id
_entity_poly.type
_entity_poly.pdbx_seq_one_letter_code
_entity_poly.pdbx_strand_id
1 'polypeptide(L)'
;GLCIEACPTRALTMSNEYELAGTSRESMIYTKEQLLAPLRPGMVAPPHPMYPGTEAEDYYRGAVTQAAPELLEQVARGEREGVLPEGEDHQQPATTGSEAKQ
;
A
#
# COMPACT_ATOMS: atom_id res chain seq x y z
N GLY A 1 10.68 14.46 3.16
CA GLY A 1 11.24 13.11 3.01
C GLY A 1 11.16 12.70 1.56
N LEU A 2 12.21 12.10 0.98
CA LEU A 2 12.24 11.85 -0.47
C LEU A 2 11.18 10.82 -0.93
N CYS A 3 10.75 9.91 -0.06
CA CYS A 3 9.75 8.90 -0.41
C CYS A 3 8.38 9.50 -0.75
N ILE A 4 7.96 10.59 -0.10
CA ILE A 4 6.68 11.27 -0.40
C ILE A 4 6.76 12.03 -1.73
N GLU A 5 7.90 12.67 -2.02
CA GLU A 5 8.12 13.37 -3.29
C GLU A 5 8.26 12.42 -4.48
N ALA A 6 8.85 11.25 -4.24
CA ALA A 6 9.02 10.22 -5.25
C ALA A 6 7.75 9.41 -5.51
N CYS A 7 6.74 9.46 -4.63
CA CYS A 7 5.55 8.63 -4.73
C CYS A 7 4.57 9.19 -5.77
N PRO A 8 4.40 8.56 -6.95
CA PRO A 8 3.56 9.10 -8.02
C PRO A 8 2.07 9.09 -7.68
N THR A 9 1.65 8.21 -6.75
CA THR A 9 0.26 8.08 -6.28
C THR A 9 -0.02 8.86 -5.01
N ARG A 10 1.03 9.43 -4.38
CA ARG A 10 0.95 10.04 -3.04
C ARG A 10 0.41 9.08 -1.98
N ALA A 11 0.74 7.79 -2.10
CA ALA A 11 0.35 6.76 -1.13
C ALA A 11 1.02 6.94 0.24
N LEU A 12 2.22 7.52 0.28
CA LEU A 12 2.92 7.83 1.52
C LEU A 12 2.68 9.28 1.91
N THR A 13 2.36 9.52 3.18
CA THR A 13 2.36 10.86 3.78
C THR A 13 3.33 10.90 4.94
N MET A 14 3.94 12.06 5.18
CA MET A 14 4.79 12.25 6.35
C MET A 14 3.91 12.63 7.54
N SER A 15 3.88 11.79 8.58
CA SER A 15 3.16 12.10 9.82
C SER A 15 3.85 13.23 10.60
N ASN A 16 3.11 13.85 11.53
CA ASN A 16 3.67 14.84 12.45
C ASN A 16 4.10 14.23 13.79
N GLU A 17 4.12 12.90 13.93
CA GLU A 17 4.53 12.21 15.15
C GLU A 17 6.05 12.27 15.29
N TYR A 18 6.53 12.80 16.42
CA TYR A 18 7.97 12.96 16.70
C TYR A 18 8.43 12.22 17.95
N GLU A 19 7.51 11.63 18.73
CA GLU A 19 7.82 10.89 19.97
C GLU A 19 7.92 9.37 19.73
N LEU A 20 8.75 8.96 18.77
CA LEU A 20 8.82 7.57 18.28
C LEU A 20 10.10 6.82 18.69
N ALA A 21 10.52 6.93 19.95
CA ALA A 21 11.73 6.25 20.43
C ALA A 21 11.49 4.77 20.79
N GLY A 22 12.41 3.89 20.40
CA GLY A 22 12.38 2.45 20.71
C GLY A 22 13.63 1.99 21.46
N THR A 23 13.53 0.87 22.17
CA THR A 23 14.63 0.26 22.93
C THR A 23 15.30 -0.92 22.20
N SER A 24 14.73 -1.37 21.07
CA SER A 24 15.32 -2.38 20.20
C SER A 24 15.20 -1.98 18.73
N ARG A 25 15.93 -2.67 17.85
CA ARG A 25 15.87 -2.41 16.40
C ARG A 25 14.55 -2.89 15.82
N GLU A 26 14.07 -4.03 16.28
CA GLU A 26 12.87 -4.70 15.81
C GLU A 26 11.64 -3.84 16.06
N SER A 27 11.59 -3.11 17.19
CA SER A 27 10.48 -2.18 17.48
C SER A 27 10.40 -0.99 16.53
N MET A 28 11.46 -0.74 15.75
CA MET A 28 11.54 0.35 14.77
C MET A 28 11.32 -0.11 13.33
N ILE A 29 10.99 -1.40 13.12
CA ILE A 29 10.63 -1.95 11.81
C ILE A 29 9.11 -2.02 11.73
N TYR A 30 8.52 -1.17 10.90
CA TYR A 30 7.07 -1.06 10.75
C TYR A 30 6.58 -2.01 9.65
N THR A 31 5.54 -2.79 9.95
CA THR A 31 4.87 -3.63 8.96
C THR A 31 3.91 -2.81 8.10
N LYS A 32 3.48 -3.38 6.97
CA LYS A 32 2.48 -2.77 6.10
C LYS A 32 1.20 -2.43 6.88
N GLU A 33 0.73 -3.34 7.72
CA GLU A 33 -0.49 -3.23 8.50
C GLU A 33 -0.41 -2.07 9.50
N GLN A 34 0.78 -1.83 10.06
CA GLN A 34 1.02 -0.71 10.97
C GLN A 34 1.06 0.65 10.26
N LEU A 35 1.35 0.66 8.95
CA LEU A 35 1.44 1.88 8.14
C LEU A 35 0.14 2.23 7.40
N LEU A 36 -0.81 1.28 7.31
CA LEU A 36 -2.06 1.50 6.59
C LEU A 36 -3.00 2.46 7.35
N ALA A 37 -3.44 3.51 6.65
CA ALA A 37 -4.50 4.37 7.13
C ALA A 37 -5.88 3.68 7.01
N PRO A 38 -6.86 4.03 7.85
CA PRO A 38 -8.21 3.50 7.74
C PRO A 38 -8.87 3.93 6.42
N LEU A 39 -9.71 3.07 5.88
CA LEU A 39 -10.49 3.38 4.69
C LEU A 39 -11.50 4.49 4.97
N ARG A 40 -11.60 5.44 4.04
CA ARG A 40 -12.61 6.51 4.09
C ARG A 40 -13.96 5.98 3.60
N PRO A 41 -15.09 6.62 3.97
CA PRO A 41 -16.39 6.28 3.42
C PRO A 41 -16.38 6.28 1.88
N GLY A 42 -16.96 5.23 1.27
CA GLY A 42 -16.97 5.06 -0.19
C GLY A 42 -15.67 4.51 -0.79
N MET A 43 -14.70 4.09 0.04
CA MET A 43 -13.54 3.32 -0.42
C MET A 43 -13.79 1.82 -0.30
N VAL A 44 -13.14 1.07 -1.19
CA VAL A 44 -13.20 -0.40 -1.23
C VAL A 44 -11.81 -0.93 -0.95
N ALA A 45 -11.72 -1.91 -0.06
CA ALA A 45 -10.46 -2.54 0.27
C ALA A 45 -9.89 -3.34 -0.92
N PRO A 46 -8.57 -3.31 -1.17
CA PRO A 46 -7.93 -4.21 -2.13
C PRO A 46 -7.94 -5.67 -1.63
N PRO A 47 -7.84 -6.66 -2.53
CA PRO A 47 -7.77 -6.55 -3.99
C PRO A 47 -9.14 -6.31 -4.61
N HIS A 48 -9.19 -5.45 -5.64
CA HIS A 48 -10.40 -5.20 -6.43
C HIS A 48 -10.01 -4.84 -7.88
N PRO A 49 -10.90 -5.03 -8.87
CA PRO A 49 -10.61 -4.62 -10.25
C PRO A 49 -10.48 -3.09 -10.37
N MET A 50 -9.81 -2.64 -11.42
CA MET A 50 -9.76 -1.23 -11.82
C MET A 50 -11.17 -0.70 -12.17
N TYR A 51 -11.34 0.62 -12.17
CA TYR A 51 -12.60 1.23 -12.58
C TYR A 51 -12.90 0.86 -14.05
N PRO A 52 -14.14 0.46 -14.41
CA PRO A 52 -14.45 0.00 -15.76
C PRO A 52 -14.09 1.02 -16.84
N GLY A 53 -13.43 0.55 -17.91
CA GLY A 53 -13.03 1.38 -19.04
C GLY A 53 -11.87 2.35 -18.76
N THR A 54 -11.08 2.11 -17.71
CA THR A 54 -9.90 2.91 -17.37
C THR A 54 -8.63 2.06 -17.40
N GLU A 55 -7.51 2.71 -17.71
CA GLU A 55 -6.17 2.14 -17.63
C GLU A 55 -5.47 2.56 -16.34
N ALA A 56 -4.33 1.94 -16.03
CA ALA A 56 -3.54 2.31 -14.86
C ALA A 56 -3.17 3.80 -14.85
N GLU A 57 -2.86 4.39 -16.00
CA GLU A 57 -2.49 5.80 -16.14
C GLU A 57 -3.61 6.78 -15.73
N ASP A 58 -4.88 6.40 -15.91
CA ASP A 58 -6.02 7.23 -15.54
C ASP A 58 -6.10 7.46 -14.02
N TYR A 59 -5.66 6.47 -13.23
CA TYR A 59 -5.51 6.61 -11.79
C TYR A 59 -4.45 7.66 -11.44
N TYR A 60 -3.27 7.62 -12.06
CA TYR A 60 -2.19 8.59 -11.80
C TYR A 60 -2.52 10.01 -12.28
N ARG A 61 -3.35 10.15 -13.32
CA ARG A 61 -3.86 11.46 -13.79
C ARG A 61 -5.03 11.99 -12.94
N GLY A 62 -5.55 11.20 -12.00
CA GLY A 62 -6.68 11.57 -11.15
C GLY A 62 -8.05 11.52 -11.85
N ALA A 63 -8.18 10.78 -12.96
CA ALA A 63 -9.44 10.60 -13.66
C ALA A 63 -10.38 9.62 -12.93
N VAL A 64 -9.84 8.76 -12.06
CA VAL A 64 -10.61 7.88 -11.17
C VAL A 64 -10.74 8.51 -9.78
N THR A 65 -11.96 8.89 -9.39
CA THR A 65 -12.22 9.63 -8.14
C THR A 65 -12.94 8.80 -7.07
N GLN A 66 -13.51 7.66 -7.44
CA GLN A 66 -14.26 6.76 -6.56
C GLN A 66 -14.13 5.31 -7.02
N ALA A 67 -14.51 4.38 -6.13
CA ALA A 67 -14.64 2.98 -6.53
C ALA A 67 -15.81 2.79 -7.51
N ALA A 68 -15.76 1.71 -8.30
CA ALA A 68 -16.85 1.36 -9.19
C ALA A 68 -18.16 1.14 -8.39
N PRO A 69 -19.33 1.62 -8.88
CA PRO A 69 -20.60 1.49 -8.16
C PRO A 69 -20.94 0.04 -7.77
N GLU A 70 -20.71 -0.92 -8.67
CA GLU A 70 -20.96 -2.33 -8.40
C GLU A 70 -20.12 -2.87 -7.23
N LEU A 71 -18.88 -2.40 -7.10
CA LEU A 71 -18.02 -2.76 -5.98
C LEU A 71 -18.57 -2.20 -4.66
N LEU A 72 -19.03 -0.94 -4.66
CA LEU A 72 -19.61 -0.32 -3.48
C LEU A 72 -20.84 -1.10 -2.99
N GLU A 73 -21.70 -1.51 -3.91
CA GLU A 73 -22.87 -2.33 -3.58
C GLU A 73 -22.48 -3.69 -3.00
N GLN A 74 -21.49 -4.37 -3.58
CA GLN A 74 -21.02 -5.65 -3.05
C GLN A 74 -20.42 -5.52 -1.63
N VAL A 75 -19.71 -4.42 -1.33
CA VAL A 75 -19.23 -4.13 0.04
C VAL A 75 -20.42 -3.85 0.97
N ALA A 76 -21.41 -3.08 0.52
CA ALA A 76 -22.61 -2.79 1.30
C ALA A 76 -23.44 -4.04 1.60
N ARG A 77 -23.43 -5.04 0.70
CA ARG A 77 -24.03 -6.36 0.91
C ARG A 77 -23.20 -7.30 1.79
N GLY A 78 -21.99 -6.90 2.20
CA GLY A 78 -21.10 -7.69 3.04
C GLY A 78 -20.49 -8.91 2.34
N GLU A 79 -20.51 -8.94 1.00
CA GLU A 79 -20.13 -10.11 0.19
C GLU A 79 -18.60 -10.23 0.00
N ARG A 80 -17.84 -9.23 0.46
CA ARG A 80 -16.40 -9.13 0.23
C ARG A 80 -15.70 -8.42 1.38
N GLU A 81 -14.87 -9.17 2.06
CA GLU A 81 -13.91 -8.66 3.03
C GLU A 81 -12.59 -8.44 2.30
N GLY A 82 -11.99 -7.26 2.47
CA GLY A 82 -10.73 -6.91 1.83
C GLY A 82 -9.57 -7.68 2.43
N VAL A 83 -9.39 -8.94 2.04
CA VAL A 83 -8.16 -9.67 2.33
C VAL A 83 -7.13 -9.28 1.28
N LEU A 84 -6.23 -8.38 1.67
CA LEU A 84 -4.97 -8.18 0.95
C LEU A 84 -4.31 -9.56 0.78
N PRO A 85 -3.87 -9.96 -0.42
CA PRO A 85 -3.10 -11.19 -0.56
C PRO A 85 -1.88 -11.10 0.37
N GLU A 86 -1.65 -12.14 1.17
CA GLU A 86 -0.40 -12.30 1.89
C GLU A 86 0.70 -12.21 0.84
N GLY A 87 1.67 -11.30 1.07
CA GLY A 87 2.65 -10.96 0.06
C GLY A 87 3.31 -12.23 -0.48
N GLU A 88 3.18 -12.46 -1.78
CA GLU A 88 3.99 -13.45 -2.47
C GLU A 88 5.44 -13.14 -2.12
N ASP A 89 6.07 -14.09 -1.45
CA ASP A 89 7.45 -14.13 -1.05
C ASP A 89 8.33 -13.92 -2.28
N HIS A 90 8.61 -12.64 -2.57
CA HIS A 90 9.69 -12.25 -3.42
C HIS A 90 10.98 -12.56 -2.66
N GLN A 91 11.31 -13.85 -2.58
CA GLN A 91 12.62 -14.34 -2.22
C GLN A 91 13.57 -13.85 -3.30
N GLN A 92 14.09 -12.64 -3.12
CA GLN A 92 15.26 -12.20 -3.86
C GLN A 92 16.35 -13.23 -3.57
N PRO A 93 16.95 -13.87 -4.60
CA PRO A 93 18.07 -14.76 -4.36
C PRO A 93 19.21 -13.90 -3.78
N ALA A 94 19.64 -14.25 -2.57
CA ALA A 94 20.79 -13.63 -1.95
C ALA A 94 22.01 -13.82 -2.87
N THR A 95 22.46 -12.74 -3.51
CA THR A 95 23.75 -12.76 -4.19
C THR A 95 24.82 -12.71 -3.10
N THR A 96 25.40 -13.87 -2.77
CA THR A 96 26.58 -13.95 -1.91
C THR A 96 27.74 -13.28 -2.64
N GLY A 97 28.03 -12.03 -2.28
CA GLY A 97 29.26 -11.35 -2.67
C GLY A 97 30.45 -12.02 -1.97
N SER A 98 31.15 -12.87 -2.71
CA SER A 98 32.42 -13.49 -2.32
C SER A 98 33.44 -12.44 -1.93
N GLU A 99 34.10 -12.66 -0.79
CA GLU A 99 35.35 -12.04 -0.39
C GLU A 99 36.36 -12.04 -1.55
N ALA A 100 36.96 -10.88 -1.82
CA ALA A 100 38.20 -10.76 -2.58
C ALA A 100 39.19 -10.00 -1.71
N LYS A 101 39.93 -10.77 -0.91
CA LYS A 101 41.13 -10.36 -0.20
C LYS A 101 42.29 -10.38 -1.21
N GLN A 102 42.96 -9.24 -1.36
CA GLN A 102 44.37 -9.13 -1.75
C GLN A 102 44.93 -7.89 -1.09
#